data_AF-A0A2V6C9A4-F1
#
_entry.id   AF-A0A2V6C9A4-F1
#
_cell.length_a   1.000
_cell.length_b   1.000
_cell.length_c   1.000
_cell.angle_alpha   90.00
_cell.angle_beta   90.00
_cell.angle_gamma   90.00
#
_symmetry.space_group_name_H-M   'P 1'
#
loop_
_entity.id
_entity.type
_entity.pdbx_description
1 polymer ?
#
loop_
_entity_poly.entity_id
_entity_poly.type
_entity_poly.pdbx_seq_one_letter_code
_entity_poly.pdbx_strand_id
1 'polypeptide(L)'
;MGVITEVGMPEGLDIIAAYKDCSARYYNFSGAGVVWEHPDTSLDPSINPMFEVANQVVNHIGVWNEPRPAALLKDYARISF
;
A
#
# COMPACT_ATOMS: atom_id res chain seq x y z
N MET A 1 6.07 -8.59 -7.16
CA MET A 1 4.67 -8.33 -6.74
C MET A 1 4.72 -7.41 -5.55
N GLY A 2 3.89 -6.38 -5.52
CA GLY A 2 3.85 -5.41 -4.43
C GLY A 2 2.41 -5.07 -4.08
N VAL A 3 2.21 -4.60 -2.86
CA VAL A 3 0.91 -4.10 -2.39
C VAL A 3 1.09 -2.62 -2.13
N ILE A 4 0.25 -1.79 -2.76
CA ILE A 4 0.27 -0.34 -2.58
C ILE A 4 -1.00 0.04 -1.83
N THR A 5 -0.85 0.65 -0.66
CA THR A 5 -1.96 1.22 0.10
C THR A 5 -1.86 2.74 0.04
N GLU A 6 -2.90 3.36 -0.46
CA GLU A 6 -3.09 4.82 -0.48
C GLU A 6 -4.15 5.16 0.56
N VAL A 7 -3.90 6.18 1.40
CA VAL A 7 -4.84 6.71 2.38
C VAL A 7 -5.08 8.19 2.08
N GLY A 8 -6.36 8.56 1.95
CA GLY A 8 -6.76 9.95 1.74
C GLY A 8 -6.49 10.81 2.97
N MET A 9 -5.71 11.88 2.78
CA MET A 9 -5.40 12.88 3.79
C MET A 9 -6.21 14.17 3.54
N PRO A 10 -6.26 15.15 4.47
CA PRO A 10 -6.91 16.43 4.21
C PRO A 10 -6.42 17.11 2.94
N GLU A 11 -5.13 16.96 2.64
CA GLU A 11 -4.47 17.44 1.43
C GLU A 11 -3.59 16.31 0.89
N GLY A 12 -3.97 15.68 -0.23
CA GLY A 12 -3.14 14.63 -0.86
C GLY A 12 -3.29 13.23 -0.24
N LEU A 13 -2.22 12.43 -0.29
CA LEU A 13 -2.23 11.02 0.07
C LEU A 13 -1.02 10.66 0.93
N ASP A 14 -1.26 9.76 1.89
CA ASP A 14 -0.21 8.91 2.43
C ASP A 14 -0.18 7.61 1.63
N ILE A 15 1.02 7.17 1.25
CA ILE A 15 1.23 6.01 0.38
C ILE A 15 2.28 5.11 0.99
N ILE A 16 1.96 3.82 1.11
CA ILE A 16 2.94 2.77 1.38
C ILE A 16 2.93 1.75 0.24
N ALA A 17 4.10 1.51 -0.34
CA ALA A 17 4.34 0.42 -1.28
C ALA A 17 5.20 -0.64 -0.60
N ALA A 18 4.65 -1.83 -0.40
CA ALA A 18 5.33 -2.98 0.20
C ALA A 18 5.62 -4.05 -0.85
N TYR A 19 6.78 -4.70 -0.78
CA TYR A 19 7.22 -5.70 -1.74
C TYR A 19 7.48 -7.05 -1.06
N LYS A 20 7.39 -8.13 -1.84
CA LYS A 20 7.53 -9.52 -1.34
C LYS A 20 8.90 -9.84 -0.74
N ASP A 21 9.91 -9.03 -1.02
CA ASP A 21 11.26 -9.14 -0.46
C ASP A 21 11.43 -8.39 0.86
N CYS A 22 10.31 -7.98 1.48
CA CYS A 22 10.25 -7.16 2.70
C CYS A 22 10.86 -5.76 2.55
N SER A 23 11.13 -5.29 1.31
CA SER A 23 11.36 -3.88 1.07
C SER A 23 10.05 -3.08 1.10
N ALA A 24 10.12 -1.80 1.46
CA ALA A 24 8.98 -0.91 1.49
C ALA A 24 9.37 0.54 1.21
N ARG A 25 8.42 1.32 0.68
CA ARG A 25 8.56 2.76 0.49
C ARG A 25 7.33 3.46 1.01
N TYR A 26 7.52 4.41 1.90
CA TYR A 26 6.47 5.27 2.43
C TYR A 26 6.70 6.70 1.96
N TYR A 27 5.63 7.35 1.52
CA TYR A 27 5.59 8.77 1.23
C TYR A 27 4.35 9.36 1.87
N ASN A 28 4.53 10.46 2.60
CA ASN A 28 3.42 11.14 3.25
C ASN A 28 2.94 12.34 2.43
N PHE A 29 1.76 12.82 2.76
CA PHE A 29 1.12 13.91 2.03
C PHE A 29 1.91 15.24 2.11
N SER A 30 2.74 15.42 3.14
CA SER A 30 3.59 16.61 3.29
C SER A 30 4.89 16.54 2.46
N GLY A 31 5.11 15.47 1.69
CA GLY A 31 6.28 15.29 0.84
C GLY A 31 7.50 14.64 1.50
N ALA A 32 7.39 14.20 2.75
CA ALA A 32 8.42 13.38 3.40
C ALA A 32 8.28 11.92 2.96
N GLY A 33 9.35 11.14 3.12
CA GLY A 33 9.30 9.72 2.81
C GLY A 33 10.40 8.92 3.47
N VAL A 34 10.19 7.61 3.52
CA VAL A 34 11.11 6.61 4.04
C VAL A 34 11.27 5.52 3.00
N VAL A 35 12.51 5.16 2.70
CA VAL A 35 12.85 4.02 1.87
C VAL A 35 13.47 2.96 2.76
N TRP A 36 12.82 1.80 2.82
CA TRP A 36 13.22 0.64 3.60
C TRP A 36 13.64 -0.47 2.65
N GLU A 37 14.94 -0.70 2.51
CA GLU A 37 15.50 -1.74 1.65
C GLU A 37 15.86 -3.00 2.48
N HIS A 38 14.99 -3.36 3.43
CA HIS A 38 15.11 -4.56 4.26
C HIS A 38 16.50 -4.74 4.95
N PRO A 39 17.01 -3.73 5.69
CA PRO A 39 18.30 -3.83 6.38
C PRO A 39 18.31 -4.88 7.50
N ASP A 40 17.14 -5.19 8.08
CA ASP A 40 16.90 -6.25 9.06
C ASP A 40 15.44 -6.69 9.01
N THR A 41 15.07 -7.72 9.79
CA THR A 41 13.73 -8.33 9.76
C THR A 41 12.70 -7.60 10.65
N SER A 42 12.98 -6.37 11.11
CA SER A 42 12.11 -5.68 12.09
C SER A 42 10.73 -5.31 11.53
N LEU A 43 10.61 -5.13 10.21
CA LEU A 43 9.34 -4.81 9.54
C LEU A 43 8.63 -6.01 8.91
N ASP A 44 9.25 -7.20 8.89
CA ASP A 44 8.63 -8.42 8.35
C ASP A 44 7.25 -8.72 8.94
N PRO A 45 7.02 -8.59 10.27
CA PRO A 45 5.70 -8.83 10.86
C PRO A 45 4.64 -7.83 10.41
N SER A 46 5.04 -6.67 9.88
CA SER A 46 4.14 -5.64 9.36
C SER A 46 3.91 -5.80 7.85
N ILE A 47 4.94 -6.19 7.09
CA ILE A 47 4.89 -6.31 5.64
C ILE A 47 4.21 -7.61 5.20
N ASN A 48 4.56 -8.75 5.81
CA ASN A 48 4.04 -10.05 5.39
C ASN A 48 2.51 -10.14 5.43
N PRO A 49 1.82 -9.68 6.50
CA PRO A 49 0.36 -9.71 6.55
C PRO A 49 -0.32 -8.88 5.46
N MET A 50 0.33 -7.85 4.91
CA MET A 50 -0.24 -7.06 3.80
C MET A 50 -0.48 -7.94 2.57
N PHE A 51 0.40 -8.90 2.30
CA PHE A 51 0.25 -9.84 1.18
C PHE A 51 -0.85 -10.87 1.43
N GLU A 52 -1.02 -11.31 2.68
CA GLU A 52 -2.10 -12.22 3.05
C GLU A 52 -3.47 -11.57 2.80
N VAL A 53 -3.65 -10.34 3.29
CA VAL A 53 -4.87 -9.56 3.06
C VAL A 53 -5.07 -9.25 1.58
N ALA A 54 -4.00 -8.88 0.87
CA ALA A 54 -4.07 -8.63 -0.56
C ALA A 54 -4.56 -9.84 -1.36
N ASN A 55 -4.04 -11.03 -1.06
CA ASN A 55 -4.48 -12.26 -1.70
C ASN A 55 -5.96 -12.54 -1.40
N GLN A 56 -6.43 -12.30 -0.17
CA GLN A 56 -7.84 -12.44 0.18
C GLN A 56 -8.73 -11.48 -0.64
N VAL A 57 -8.32 -10.22 -0.80
CA VAL A 57 -9.06 -9.23 -1.60
C VAL A 57 -9.10 -9.63 -3.06
N VAL A 58 -7.96 -9.95 -3.67
CA VAL A 58 -7.88 -10.37 -5.09
C VAL A 58 -8.72 -11.63 -5.34
N ASN A 59 -8.67 -12.60 -4.43
CA ASN A 59 -9.49 -13.82 -4.54
C ASN A 59 -11.00 -13.53 -4.43
N HIS A 60 -11.38 -12.46 -3.73
CA HIS A 60 -12.78 -12.08 -3.54
C HIS A 60 -13.32 -11.24 -4.69
N ILE A 61 -12.56 -10.25 -5.17
CA ILE A 61 -13.04 -9.27 -6.17
C ILE A 61 -12.57 -9.56 -7.60
N GLY A 62 -11.54 -10.40 -7.76
CA GLY A 62 -10.89 -10.67 -9.04
C GLY A 62 -9.99 -9.52 -9.54
N VAL A 63 -9.63 -9.58 -10.82
CA VAL A 63 -8.86 -8.52 -11.48
C VAL A 63 -9.76 -7.33 -11.76
N TRP A 64 -9.32 -6.13 -11.37
CA TRP A 64 -10.02 -4.89 -11.69
C TRP A 64 -9.85 -4.53 -13.17
N ASN A 65 -10.93 -4.62 -13.94
CA ASN A 65 -10.95 -4.28 -15.37
C ASN A 65 -11.71 -2.98 -15.69
N GLU A 66 -12.15 -2.27 -14.65
CA GLU A 66 -12.86 -1.00 -14.77
C GLU A 66 -11.90 0.20 -14.76
N PRO A 67 -12.34 1.41 -15.15
CA PRO A 67 -11.52 2.61 -15.01
C PRO A 67 -10.99 2.81 -13.58
N ARG A 68 -9.83 3.45 -13.46
CA ARG A 68 -9.27 3.79 -12.14
C ARG A 68 -10.26 4.71 -11.40
N PRO A 69 -10.68 4.36 -10.17
CA PRO A 69 -11.51 5.26 -9.36
C PRO A 69 -10.85 6.62 -9.14
N ALA A 70 -11.67 7.64 -8.88
CA ALA A 70 -11.22 9.00 -8.59
C ALA A 70 -10.25 9.06 -7.39
N ALA A 71 -9.68 10.24 -7.16
CA ALA A 71 -8.85 10.48 -5.99
C ALA A 71 -9.60 10.16 -4.69
N LEU A 72 -8.88 9.63 -3.70
CA LEU A 72 -9.46 9.29 -2.40
C LEU A 72 -9.87 10.56 -1.65
N LEU A 73 -11.04 10.50 -1.03
CA LEU A 73 -11.42 11.45 0.01
C LEU A 73 -10.68 11.11 1.30
N LYS A 74 -10.58 12.09 2.19
CA LYS A 74 -10.04 11.89 3.54
C LYS A 74 -10.73 10.69 4.23
N ASP A 75 -9.94 9.90 4.96
CA ASP A 75 -10.37 8.75 5.76
C ASP A 75 -10.79 7.51 4.93
N TYR A 76 -10.63 7.54 3.61
CA TYR A 76 -10.75 6.37 2.73
C TYR A 76 -9.38 5.80 2.37
N ALA A 77 -9.33 4.49 2.15
CA ALA A 77 -8.13 3.81 1.67
C ALA A 77 -8.41 3.06 0.36
N ARG A 78 -7.39 2.98 -0.49
CA ARG A 78 -7.35 2.10 -1.67
C ARG A 78 -6.15 1.19 -1.56
N ILE A 79 -6.35 -0.07 -1.89
CA ILE A 79 -5.28 -1.06 -2.00
C ILE A 79 -5.17 -1.47 -3.48
N SER A 80 -3.93 -1.50 -3.99
CA SER A 80 -3.57 -1.97 -5.34
C SER A 80 -2.57 -3.13 -5.23
N PHE A 81 -2.59 -4.04 -6.21
CA PHE A 81 -1.87 -5.32 -6.19
C PHE A 81 -1.05 -5.56 -7.46
#